data_AF-A0A0C1H0F7-F1
#
_entry.id   AF-A0A0C1H0F7-F1
#
_cell.length_a   1.000
_cell.length_b   1.000
_cell.length_c   1.000
_cell.angle_alpha   90.00
_cell.angle_beta   90.00
_cell.angle_gamma   90.00
#
_symmetry.space_group_name_H-M   'P 1'
#
loop_
_entity.id
_entity.type
_entity.pdbx_description
1 polymer ?
#
loop_
_entity_poly.entity_id
_entity_poly.type
_entity_poly.pdbx_seq_one_letter_code
_entity_poly.pdbx_strand_id
1 'polypeptide(L)'
;MSRDKIEEMAYHCLVTGHDFVKAIELLEIPIKPSFDLSYRSLLGKLKNGDILGKSDLITVDQIGEILRTEMNAMRPGYGDRAFECYTDEDVIFDRNLELMRRAVVCIKCLTSANRALRDMSNARRWASSLEPSGN
;
A
#
# COMPACT_ATOMS: atom_id res chain seq x y z
N MET A 1 -2.48 -25.84 -7.02
CA MET A 1 -1.97 -24.46 -6.91
C MET A 1 -0.80 -24.48 -5.94
N SER A 2 0.41 -24.06 -6.34
CA SER A 2 1.58 -24.21 -5.45
C SER A 2 1.52 -23.18 -4.32
N ARG A 3 1.92 -23.63 -3.13
CA ARG A 3 2.06 -22.83 -1.91
C ARG A 3 2.99 -21.62 -2.12
N ASP A 4 3.96 -21.80 -3.03
CA ASP A 4 4.99 -20.85 -3.41
C ASP A 4 4.41 -19.50 -3.87
N LYS A 5 3.29 -19.48 -4.60
CA LYS A 5 2.72 -18.23 -5.12
C LYS A 5 2.08 -17.35 -4.04
N ILE A 6 1.53 -17.97 -2.98
CA ILE A 6 0.98 -17.22 -1.84
C ILE A 6 2.12 -16.65 -1.00
N GLU A 7 3.18 -17.45 -0.79
CA GLU A 7 4.37 -17.03 -0.05
C GLU A 7 5.12 -15.90 -0.76
N GLU A 8 5.25 -15.97 -2.10
CA GLU A 8 5.82 -14.90 -2.92
C GLU A 8 5.02 -13.59 -2.82
N MET A 9 3.69 -13.67 -2.89
CA MET A 9 2.85 -12.47 -2.77
C MET A 9 2.85 -11.88 -1.36
N ALA A 10 2.87 -12.72 -0.33
CA ALA A 10 3.05 -12.28 1.05
C ALA A 10 4.40 -11.56 1.20
N TYR A 11 5.48 -12.14 0.69
CA TYR A 11 6.80 -11.51 0.66
C TYR A 11 6.79 -10.15 -0.05
N HIS A 12 6.12 -10.04 -1.21
CA HIS A 12 6.01 -8.78 -1.92
C HIS A 12 5.25 -7.71 -1.12
N CYS A 13 4.16 -8.07 -0.43
CA CYS A 13 3.45 -7.17 0.49
C CYS A 13 4.37 -6.67 1.61
N LEU A 14 5.19 -7.57 2.20
CA LEU A 14 6.12 -7.23 3.29
C LEU A 14 7.15 -6.20 2.84
N VAL A 15 7.86 -6.49 1.75
CA VAL A 15 8.91 -5.62 1.20
C VAL A 15 8.35 -4.26 0.82
N THR A 16 7.22 -4.24 0.11
CA THR A 16 6.56 -3.00 -0.30
C THR A 16 6.08 -2.20 0.93
N GLY A 17 5.61 -2.88 1.97
CA GLY A 17 5.21 -2.26 3.22
C GLY A 17 6.37 -1.55 3.93
N HIS A 18 7.53 -2.20 3.98
CA HIS A 18 8.75 -1.58 4.53
C HIS A 18 9.20 -0.37 3.72
N ASP A 19 9.16 -0.46 2.40
CA ASP A 19 9.57 0.65 1.53
C ASP A 19 8.59 1.83 1.61
N PHE A 20 7.30 1.55 1.75
CA PHE A 20 6.29 2.57 2.04
C PHE A 20 6.59 3.31 3.34
N VAL A 21 6.83 2.57 4.43
CA VAL A 21 7.16 3.16 5.73
C VAL A 21 8.41 4.04 5.62
N LYS A 22 9.48 3.54 5.01
CA LYS A 22 10.71 4.32 4.82
C LYS A 22 10.48 5.61 4.03
N ALA A 23 9.65 5.56 2.99
CA ALA A 23 9.34 6.75 2.19
C ALA A 23 8.54 7.78 3.00
N ILE A 24 7.55 7.32 3.77
CA ILE A 24 6.64 8.15 4.56
C ILE A 24 7.29 8.73 5.82
N GLU A 25 8.13 7.97 6.52
CA GLU A 25 8.78 8.45 7.76
C GLU A 25 9.80 9.58 7.53
N LEU A 26 10.27 9.71 6.28
CA LEU A 26 11.17 10.79 5.87
C LEU A 26 10.43 12.05 5.41
N LEU A 27 9.10 12.02 5.43
CA LEU A 27 8.21 13.12 5.04
C LEU A 27 7.54 13.73 6.27
N GLU A 28 7.47 15.06 6.31
CA GLU A 28 6.64 15.79 7.28
C GLU A 28 5.20 15.90 6.74
N ILE A 29 4.45 14.81 6.80
CA ILE A 29 3.08 14.77 6.30
C ILE A 29 2.12 15.44 7.30
N PRO A 30 1.21 16.33 6.87
CA PRO A 30 0.26 17.00 7.76
C PRO A 30 -0.86 16.04 8.20
N ILE A 31 -0.55 15.19 9.17
CA ILE A 31 -1.49 14.23 9.76
C ILE A 31 -2.43 14.95 10.73
N LYS A 32 -3.74 14.86 10.47
CA LYS A 32 -4.77 15.38 11.38
C LYS A 32 -4.76 14.59 12.70
N PRO A 33 -5.02 15.21 13.86
CA PRO A 33 -5.01 14.52 15.15
C PRO A 33 -5.97 13.31 15.22
N SER A 34 -7.13 13.39 14.55
CA SER A 34 -8.08 12.28 14.46
C SER A 34 -7.56 11.08 13.67
N PHE A 35 -6.51 11.25 12.87
CA PHE A 35 -5.91 10.24 12.01
C PHE A 35 -4.62 9.64 12.60
N ASP A 36 -4.00 10.30 13.59
CA ASP A 36 -2.69 9.93 14.15
C ASP A 36 -2.65 8.49 14.70
N LEU A 37 -3.69 8.06 15.42
CA LEU A 37 -3.79 6.69 15.96
C LEU A 37 -3.80 5.63 14.85
N SER A 38 -4.66 5.80 13.85
CA SER A 38 -4.75 4.87 12.71
C SER A 38 -3.47 4.85 11.90
N TYR A 39 -2.88 6.03 11.67
CA TYR A 39 -1.60 6.19 10.99
C TYR A 39 -0.47 5.44 11.70
N ARG A 40 -0.27 5.67 13.01
CA ARG A 40 0.77 4.98 13.78
C ARG A 40 0.54 3.47 13.85
N SER A 41 -0.72 3.05 14.01
CA SER A 41 -1.08 1.63 13.98
C SER A 41 -0.72 0.98 12.65
N LEU A 42 -1.04 1.61 11.52
CA LEU A 42 -0.68 1.12 10.19
C LEU A 42 0.84 1.02 10.02
N LEU A 43 1.59 2.06 10.40
CA LEU A 43 3.05 2.04 10.29
C LEU A 43 3.67 0.92 11.15
N GLY A 44 3.16 0.72 12.37
CA GLY A 44 3.59 -0.38 13.24
C GLY A 44 3.39 -1.74 12.58
N LYS A 45 2.21 -1.97 12.01
CA LYS A 45 1.88 -3.21 11.28
C LYS A 45 2.79 -3.43 10.07
N LEU A 46 2.98 -2.40 9.25
CA LEU A 46 3.83 -2.49 8.06
C LEU A 46 5.28 -2.80 8.43
N LYS A 47 5.82 -2.21 9.50
CA LYS A 47 7.16 -2.53 10.02
C LYS A 47 7.29 -3.98 10.49
N ASN A 48 6.27 -4.48 11.19
CA ASN A 48 6.27 -5.85 11.71
C ASN A 48 5.95 -6.90 10.64
N GLY A 49 5.49 -6.48 9.47
CA GLY A 49 5.10 -7.38 8.41
C GLY A 49 3.72 -8.00 8.61
N ASP A 50 2.81 -7.29 9.29
CA ASP A 50 1.48 -7.79 9.56
C ASP A 50 0.59 -7.75 8.31
N ILE A 51 -0.35 -8.68 8.22
CA ILE A 51 -1.37 -8.69 7.17
C ILE A 51 -2.31 -7.50 7.39
N LEU A 52 -2.51 -6.70 6.34
CA LEU A 52 -3.38 -5.53 6.40
C LEU A 52 -4.86 -5.94 6.35
N GLY A 53 -5.61 -5.44 7.34
CA GLY A 53 -7.06 -5.53 7.37
C GLY A 53 -7.73 -4.43 6.56
N LYS A 54 -9.06 -4.48 6.49
CA LYS A 54 -9.86 -3.47 5.79
C LYS A 54 -9.63 -2.04 6.31
N SER A 55 -9.52 -1.87 7.64
CA SER A 55 -9.24 -0.56 8.27
C SER A 55 -7.86 -0.01 7.91
N ASP A 56 -6.89 -0.90 7.74
CA ASP A 56 -5.52 -0.53 7.39
C ASP A 56 -5.48 -0.03 5.93
N LEU A 57 -6.21 -0.68 5.01
CA LEU A 57 -6.35 -0.21 3.63
C LEU A 57 -7.06 1.15 3.53
N ILE A 58 -8.07 1.40 4.35
CA ILE A 58 -8.70 2.74 4.44
C ILE A 58 -7.67 3.79 4.89
N THR A 59 -6.81 3.43 5.83
CA THR A 59 -5.74 4.31 6.31
C THR A 59 -4.72 4.57 5.20
N VAL A 60 -4.35 3.55 4.41
CA VAL A 60 -3.49 3.69 3.23
C VAL A 60 -4.10 4.66 2.20
N ASP A 61 -5.40 4.52 1.90
CA ASP A 61 -6.12 5.41 0.97
C ASP A 61 -6.11 6.86 1.49
N GLN A 62 -6.35 7.06 2.79
CA GLN A 62 -6.29 8.39 3.41
C GLN A 62 -4.90 9.03 3.33
N ILE A 63 -3.82 8.25 3.53
CA ILE A 63 -2.45 8.75 3.29
C ILE A 63 -2.28 9.11 1.81
N GLY A 64 -2.81 8.30 0.90
CA GLY A 64 -2.77 8.56 -0.54
C GLY A 64 -3.39 9.91 -0.93
N GLU A 65 -4.54 10.26 -0.36
CA GLU A 65 -5.17 11.57 -0.58
C GLU A 65 -4.33 12.74 -0.06
N ILE A 66 -3.67 12.57 1.08
CA ILE A 66 -2.76 13.59 1.61
C ILE A 66 -1.56 13.76 0.68
N LEU A 67 -0.91 12.66 0.27
CA LEU A 67 0.20 12.70 -0.68
C LEU A 67 -0.19 13.38 -1.99
N ARG A 68 -1.35 13.05 -2.56
CA ARG A 68 -1.85 13.67 -3.78
C ARG A 68 -1.96 15.19 -3.63
N THR A 69 -2.53 15.64 -2.51
CA THR A 69 -2.71 17.07 -2.20
C THR A 69 -1.37 17.77 -2.08
N GLU A 70 -0.44 17.23 -1.30
CA GLU A 70 0.90 17.82 -1.09
C GLU A 70 1.71 17.85 -2.39
N MET A 71 1.69 16.76 -3.17
CA MET A 71 2.35 16.70 -4.48
C MET A 71 1.80 17.76 -5.44
N ASN A 72 0.47 17.95 -5.47
CA ASN A 72 -0.17 18.97 -6.30
C ASN A 72 0.11 20.41 -5.82
N ALA A 73 0.32 20.61 -4.52
CA ALA A 73 0.75 21.90 -3.98
C ALA A 73 2.19 22.23 -4.40
N MET A 74 3.08 21.22 -4.47
CA MET A 74 4.46 21.39 -4.94
C MET A 74 4.56 21.52 -6.47
N ARG A 75 3.79 20.71 -7.20
CA ARG A 75 3.76 20.70 -8.67
C ARG A 75 2.32 20.42 -9.14
N PRO A 76 1.58 21.46 -9.58
CA PRO A 76 0.18 21.32 -9.96
C PRO A 76 -0.07 20.19 -10.97
N GLY A 77 -1.04 19.32 -10.66
CA GLY A 77 -1.45 18.17 -11.47
C GLY A 77 -0.52 16.96 -11.41
N TYR A 78 0.65 17.07 -10.76
CA TYR A 78 1.60 15.96 -10.68
C TYR A 78 1.13 14.85 -9.74
N GLY A 79 0.50 15.21 -8.61
CA GLY A 79 -0.11 14.24 -7.70
C GLY A 79 -1.17 13.41 -8.40
N ASP A 80 -2.09 14.05 -9.13
CA ASP A 80 -3.14 13.34 -9.86
C ASP A 80 -2.53 12.36 -10.88
N ARG A 81 -1.58 12.83 -11.70
CA ARG A 81 -0.86 12.00 -12.66
C ARG A 81 -0.16 10.81 -12.00
N ALA A 82 0.50 11.02 -10.87
CA ALA A 82 1.21 9.97 -10.14
C ALA A 82 0.26 8.88 -9.62
N PHE A 83 -1.02 9.19 -9.36
CA PHE A 83 -2.03 8.18 -9.01
C PHE A 83 -2.63 7.50 -10.25
N GLU A 84 -2.78 8.20 -11.37
CA GLU A 84 -3.34 7.65 -12.61
C GLU A 84 -2.38 6.70 -13.34
N CYS A 85 -1.09 7.03 -13.43
CA CYS A 85 -0.11 6.23 -14.17
C CYS A 85 1.18 6.00 -13.37
N TYR A 86 2.01 5.07 -13.84
CA TYR A 86 3.36 4.87 -13.29
C TYR A 86 4.25 6.04 -13.72
N THR A 87 5.06 6.53 -12.77
CA THR A 87 5.90 7.74 -12.90
C THR A 87 7.36 7.42 -12.59
N ASP A 88 7.75 6.15 -12.75
CA ASP A 88 9.05 5.61 -12.33
C ASP A 88 10.23 6.20 -13.10
N GLU A 89 9.95 6.67 -14.32
CA GLU A 89 10.93 7.28 -15.22
C GLU A 89 11.04 8.81 -15.05
N ASP A 90 10.19 9.42 -14.22
CA ASP A 90 10.24 10.86 -13.99
C ASP A 90 11.53 11.24 -13.24
N VAL A 91 12.30 12.16 -13.81
CA VAL A 91 13.48 12.72 -13.14
C VAL A 91 13.01 13.83 -12.19
N ILE A 92 13.09 13.57 -10.89
CA ILE A 92 12.66 14.50 -9.83
C ILE A 92 13.85 14.90 -8.97
N PHE A 93 14.18 16.18 -9.00
CA PHE A 93 15.27 16.74 -8.20
C PHE A 93 14.83 17.14 -6.79
N ASP A 94 13.54 17.41 -6.59
CA ASP A 94 13.00 17.72 -5.27
C ASP A 94 12.86 16.43 -4.45
N ARG A 95 13.62 16.36 -3.34
CA ARG A 95 13.66 15.19 -2.48
C ARG A 95 12.29 14.81 -1.94
N ASN A 96 11.49 15.77 -1.51
CA ASN A 96 10.19 15.49 -0.89
C ASN A 96 9.19 15.02 -1.95
N LEU A 97 9.20 15.63 -3.13
CA LEU A 97 8.38 15.19 -4.25
C LEU A 97 8.72 13.76 -4.69
N GLU A 98 10.02 13.41 -4.73
CA GLU A 98 10.45 12.04 -5.05
C GLU A 98 10.07 11.04 -3.97
N LEU A 99 10.23 11.38 -2.69
CA LEU A 99 9.77 10.53 -1.58
C LEU A 99 8.26 10.28 -1.63
N MET A 100 7.47 11.32 -1.90
CA MET A 100 6.02 11.19 -2.07
C MET A 100 5.66 10.33 -3.27
N ARG A 101 6.32 10.51 -4.42
CA ARG A 101 6.12 9.66 -5.61
C ARG A 101 6.43 8.19 -5.29
N ARG A 102 7.55 7.90 -4.62
CA ARG A 102 7.90 6.54 -4.18
C ARG A 102 6.86 5.96 -3.22
N ALA A 103 6.34 6.75 -2.29
CA ALA A 103 5.26 6.33 -1.42
C ALA A 103 3.99 5.97 -2.23
N VAL A 104 3.63 6.76 -3.24
CA VAL A 104 2.50 6.46 -4.14
C VAL A 104 2.70 5.14 -4.90
N VAL A 105 3.91 4.88 -5.42
CA VAL A 105 4.22 3.58 -6.05
C VAL A 105 4.00 2.44 -5.05
N CYS A 106 4.49 2.59 -3.82
CA CYS A 106 4.31 1.57 -2.78
C CYS A 106 2.82 1.37 -2.44
N ILE A 107 2.01 2.42 -2.39
CA ILE A 107 0.54 2.32 -2.19
C ILE A 107 -0.08 1.46 -3.30
N LYS A 108 0.24 1.73 -4.57
CA LYS A 108 -0.30 0.97 -5.70
C LYS A 108 0.05 -0.51 -5.60
N CYS A 109 1.31 -0.81 -5.32
CA CYS A 109 1.81 -2.17 -5.15
C CYS A 109 1.14 -2.87 -3.95
N LEU A 110 1.05 -2.21 -2.79
CA LEU A 110 0.41 -2.76 -1.59
C LEU A 110 -1.06 -3.07 -1.81
N THR A 111 -1.82 -2.14 -2.39
CA THR A 111 -3.26 -2.33 -2.63
C THR A 111 -3.51 -3.44 -3.65
N SER A 112 -2.71 -3.49 -4.73
CA SER A 112 -2.77 -4.56 -5.73
C SER A 112 -2.46 -5.93 -5.11
N ALA A 113 -1.37 -6.04 -4.37
CA ALA A 113 -0.93 -7.29 -3.77
C ALA A 113 -1.90 -7.80 -2.68
N ASN A 114 -2.42 -6.90 -1.82
CA ASN A 114 -3.43 -7.25 -0.83
C ASN A 114 -4.75 -7.72 -1.47
N ARG A 115 -5.20 -7.05 -2.54
CA ARG A 115 -6.38 -7.47 -3.29
C ARG A 115 -6.19 -8.87 -3.86
N ALA A 116 -5.07 -9.11 -4.53
CA ALA A 116 -4.79 -10.41 -5.13
C ALA A 116 -4.66 -11.52 -4.06
N LEU A 117 -4.03 -11.25 -2.90
CA LEU A 117 -3.95 -12.19 -1.77
C LEU A 117 -5.34 -12.54 -1.24
N ARG A 118 -6.22 -11.55 -1.09
CA ARG A 118 -7.61 -11.75 -0.66
C ARG A 118 -8.41 -12.56 -1.67
N ASP A 119 -8.30 -12.24 -2.95
CA ASP A 119 -9.02 -12.94 -4.02
C ASP A 119 -8.57 -14.41 -4.11
N MET A 120 -7.27 -14.70 -3.99
CA MET A 120 -6.76 -16.06 -3.91
C MET A 120 -7.24 -16.80 -2.66
N SER A 121 -7.27 -16.13 -1.50
CA SER A 121 -7.76 -16.74 -0.26
C SER A 121 -9.23 -17.11 -0.36
N ASN A 122 -10.04 -16.25 -0.97
CA ASN A 122 -11.45 -16.51 -1.22
C ASN A 122 -11.65 -17.65 -2.23
N ALA A 123 -10.89 -17.66 -3.33
CA ALA A 123 -10.92 -18.74 -4.32
C ALA A 123 -10.57 -20.09 -3.70
N ARG A 124 -9.58 -20.13 -2.80
CA ARG A 124 -9.21 -21.35 -2.07
C ARG A 124 -10.34 -21.84 -1.16
N ARG A 125 -10.96 -20.95 -0.38
CA ARG A 125 -12.12 -21.30 0.48
C ARG A 125 -13.27 -21.84 -0.35
N TRP A 126 -13.56 -21.20 -1.49
CA TRP A 126 -14.60 -21.64 -2.40
C TRP A 126 -14.29 -23.03 -2.99
N ALA A 127 -13.07 -23.25 -3.49
CA ALA A 127 -12.65 -24.56 -4.00
C ALA A 127 -12.78 -25.66 -2.94
N SER A 128 -12.35 -25.42 -1.70
CA SER A 128 -12.50 -26.38 -0.60
C SER A 128 -13.95 -26.61 -0.19
N SER A 129 -14.86 -25.65 -0.41
CA SER A 129 -16.31 -25.86 -0.16
C SER A 129 -17.01 -26.70 -1.22
N LEU A 130 -16.37 -26.89 -2.38
CA LEU A 130 -16.86 -27.73 -3.48
C LEU A 130 -16.37 -29.18 -3.36
N GLU A 131 -15.37 -29.44 -2.51
CA GLU A 131 -14.95 -30.81 -2.21
C GLU A 131 -16.05 -31.46 -1.36
N PRO A 132 -16.69 -32.55 -1.84
CA PRO A 132 -17.72 -33.21 -1.05
C PRO A 132 -17.06 -33.73 0.22
N SER A 133 -17.64 -33.39 1.37
CA SER A 133 -17.32 -34.02 2.66
C SER A 133 -17.42 -35.53 2.45
N GLY A 134 -16.27 -36.21 2.37
CA GLY A 134 -16.21 -37.65 2.20
C GLY A 134 -16.94 -38.33 3.34
N ASN A 135 -17.89 -39.20 3.00
CA ASN A 135 -18.43 -40.24 3.88
C ASN A 135 -17.31 -41.16 4.36
#